data_AF-A0A0H5DLQ7-F1
#
_entry.id   AF-A0A0H5DLQ7-F1
#
_cell.length_a   1.000
_cell.length_b   1.000
_cell.length_c   1.000
_cell.angle_alpha   90.00
_cell.angle_beta   90.00
_cell.angle_gamma   90.00
#
_symmetry.space_group_name_H-M   'P 1'
#
loop_
_entity.id
_entity.type
_entity.pdbx_description
1 polymer ?
#
loop_
_entity_poly.entity_id
_entity_poly.type
_entity_poly.pdbx_seq_one_letter_code
_entity_poly.pdbx_strand_id
1 'polypeptide(L)'
;VKVVYVARNAKDVAVSYYHFYRMAKVHPNPGTWDSFLEDFMAGEVSYGSWYQHVQEWWELRHTHPVLYLFYEDMKENPKREIQKILEFVGRSLPEETVEDIVQHT
;
A
#
# COMPACT_ATOMS: atom_id res chain seq x y z
N VAL A 1 -6.92 -9.54 -16.09
CA VAL A 1 -7.13 -8.41 -15.15
C VAL A 1 -5.78 -7.81 -14.85
N LYS A 2 -5.61 -6.48 -14.88
CA LYS A 2 -4.37 -5.80 -14.42
C LYS A 2 -4.55 -5.40 -12.96
N VAL A 3 -3.52 -5.57 -12.12
CA VAL A 3 -3.58 -5.21 -10.69
C VAL A 3 -2.44 -4.24 -10.36
N VAL A 4 -2.73 -3.17 -9.63
CA VAL A 4 -1.71 -2.32 -9.01
C VAL A 4 -1.66 -2.67 -7.53
N TYR A 5 -0.52 -3.15 -7.06
CA TYR A 5 -0.28 -3.50 -5.67
C TYR A 5 0.69 -2.49 -5.05
N VAL A 6 0.39 -2.01 -3.84
CA VAL A 6 1.22 -1.05 -3.13
C VAL A 6 1.69 -1.66 -1.82
N ALA A 7 3.01 -1.79 -1.67
CA ALA A 7 3.65 -2.16 -0.42
C ALA A 7 4.13 -0.91 0.32
N ARG A 8 4.27 -1.04 1.64
CA ARG A 8 4.80 0.01 2.52
C ARG A 8 5.61 -0.64 3.63
N ASN A 9 6.61 0.06 4.16
CA ASN A 9 7.39 -0.39 5.30
C ASN A 9 6.51 -0.90 6.46
N ALA A 10 6.80 -2.10 6.95
CA ALA A 10 5.99 -2.76 7.99
C ALA A 10 5.83 -1.91 9.26
N LYS A 11 6.86 -1.15 9.66
CA LYS A 11 6.84 -0.33 10.87
C LYS A 11 5.82 0.79 10.73
N ASP A 12 5.82 1.46 9.59
CA ASP A 12 4.86 2.53 9.30
C ASP A 12 3.45 2.00 9.09
N VAL A 13 3.32 0.79 8.52
CA VAL A 13 2.02 0.10 8.39
C VAL A 13 1.46 -0.21 9.78
N ALA A 14 2.25 -0.76 10.71
CA ALA A 14 1.78 -1.09 12.05
C ALA A 14 1.19 0.15 12.77
N VAL A 15 1.91 1.28 12.74
CA VAL A 15 1.44 2.54 13.34
C VAL A 15 0.16 3.03 12.65
N SER A 16 0.17 3.09 11.32
CA SER A 16 -1.00 3.52 10.55
C SER A 16 -2.22 2.64 10.83
N TYR A 17 -2.02 1.33 10.96
CA TYR A 17 -3.10 0.36 11.13
C TYR A 17 -3.71 0.42 12.53
N TYR A 18 -2.89 0.62 13.56
CA TYR A 18 -3.34 0.87 14.92
C TYR A 18 -4.26 2.09 15.00
N HIS A 19 -3.85 3.21 14.39
CA HIS A 19 -4.69 4.42 14.34
C HIS A 19 -5.97 4.20 13.53
N PHE A 20 -5.92 3.40 12.46
CA PHE A 20 -7.11 3.05 11.70
C PHE A 20 -8.11 2.24 12.54
N TYR A 21 -7.66 1.25 13.32
CA TYR A 21 -8.54 0.49 14.25
C TYR A 21 -9.22 1.40 15.28
N ARG A 22 -8.51 2.43 15.77
CA ARG A 22 -9.08 3.40 16.72
C ARG A 22 -10.16 4.28 16.10
N MET A 23 -10.07 4.55 14.80
CA MET A 23 -11.00 5.43 14.07
C MET A 23 -12.19 4.66 13.49
N ALA A 24 -11.93 3.47 12.94
CA ALA A 24 -12.88 2.72 12.15
C ALA A 24 -13.72 1.80 13.04
N LYS A 25 -14.98 2.16 13.26
CA LYS A 25 -15.94 1.40 14.10
C LYS A 25 -16.22 -0.04 13.66
N VAL A 26 -15.77 -0.43 12.46
CA VAL A 26 -15.89 -1.80 11.95
C VAL A 26 -14.84 -2.74 12.54
N HIS A 27 -13.75 -2.19 13.10
CA HIS A 27 -12.71 -2.97 13.74
C HIS A 27 -12.95 -3.07 15.25
N PRO A 28 -12.52 -4.18 15.89
CA PRO A 28 -12.50 -4.25 17.35
C PRO A 28 -11.56 -3.18 17.92
N ASN A 29 -11.76 -2.86 19.20
CA ASN A 29 -10.84 -1.96 19.91
C ASN A 29 -9.41 -2.56 19.87
N PRO A 30 -8.40 -1.83 19.36
CA PRO A 30 -7.04 -2.36 19.21
C PRO A 30 -6.28 -2.49 20.54
N GLY A 31 -6.84 -2.03 21.66
CA GLY A 31 -6.14 -2.07 22.94
C GLY A 31 -5.01 -1.04 23.02
N THR A 32 -3.89 -1.41 23.65
CA THR A 32 -2.70 -0.55 23.72
C THR A 32 -1.86 -0.71 22.45
N TRP A 33 -0.92 0.23 22.24
CA TRP A 33 0.03 0.11 21.13
C TRP A 33 0.85 -1.18 21.22
N ASP A 34 1.36 -1.52 22.41
CA ASP A 34 2.23 -2.68 22.59
C ASP A 34 1.49 -3.99 22.29
N SER A 35 0.25 -4.14 22.78
CA SER A 35 -0.56 -5.34 22.47
C SER A 35 -0.88 -5.43 20.98
N PHE A 36 -1.27 -4.32 20.36
CA PHE A 36 -1.57 -4.31 18.93
C PHE A 36 -0.33 -4.64 18.08
N LEU A 37 0.85 -4.19 18.49
CA LEU A 37 2.09 -4.49 17.77
C LEU A 37 2.43 -5.98 17.86
N GLU A 38 2.21 -6.62 19.00
CA GLU A 38 2.34 -8.08 19.15
C GLU A 38 1.38 -8.82 18.21
N ASP A 39 0.09 -8.44 18.21
CA ASP A 39 -0.93 -9.02 17.31
C ASP A 39 -0.55 -8.82 15.84
N PHE A 40 -0.08 -7.62 15.46
CA PHE A 40 0.35 -7.32 14.10
C PHE A 40 1.53 -8.19 13.67
N MET A 41 2.54 -8.37 14.53
CA MET A 41 3.69 -9.23 14.25
C MET A 41 3.30 -10.71 14.16
N ALA A 42 2.33 -11.15 14.96
CA ALA A 42 1.76 -12.49 14.91
C ALA A 42 0.84 -12.72 13.69
N GLY A 43 0.42 -11.65 13.01
CA GLY A 43 -0.56 -11.72 11.93
C GLY A 43 -1.99 -11.93 12.43
N GLU A 44 -2.27 -11.63 13.69
CA GLU A 44 -3.58 -11.74 14.35
C GLU A 44 -4.42 -10.45 14.18
N VAL A 45 -4.13 -9.68 13.14
CA VAL A 45 -4.92 -8.54 12.69
C VAL A 45 -5.74 -8.90 11.46
N SER A 46 -6.72 -8.07 11.13
CA SER A 46 -7.47 -8.19 9.87
C SER A 46 -6.52 -8.31 8.67
N TYR A 47 -6.87 -9.20 7.73
CA TYR A 47 -6.07 -9.59 6.57
C TYR A 47 -4.77 -10.37 6.85
N GLY A 48 -4.48 -10.70 8.12
CA GLY A 48 -3.44 -11.65 8.47
C GLY A 48 -2.02 -11.06 8.50
N SER A 49 -1.03 -11.91 8.24
CA SER A 49 0.39 -11.55 8.28
C SER A 49 0.76 -10.56 7.17
N TRP A 50 1.29 -9.39 7.56
CA TRP A 50 1.83 -8.41 6.62
C TRP A 50 2.92 -9.03 5.74
N TYR A 51 3.85 -9.82 6.32
CA TYR A 51 4.98 -10.39 5.59
C TYR A 51 4.53 -11.37 4.52
N GLN A 52 3.65 -12.30 4.88
CA GLN A 52 3.09 -13.24 3.92
C GLN A 52 2.35 -12.51 2.81
N HIS A 53 1.52 -11.53 3.16
CA HIS A 53 0.75 -10.75 2.20
C HIS A 53 1.64 -10.01 1.19
N VAL A 54 2.69 -9.29 1.62
CA VAL A 54 3.58 -8.59 0.69
C VAL A 54 4.42 -9.55 -0.15
N GLN A 55 4.87 -10.67 0.43
CA GLN A 55 5.68 -11.65 -0.29
C GLN A 55 4.86 -12.37 -1.38
N GLU A 56 3.63 -12.78 -1.09
CA GLU A 56 2.77 -13.44 -2.08
C GLU A 56 2.53 -12.54 -3.29
N TRP A 57 2.21 -11.26 -3.08
CA TRP A 57 2.05 -10.29 -4.16
C TRP A 57 3.34 -10.00 -4.91
N TRP A 58 4.48 -10.05 -4.22
CA TRP A 58 5.79 -9.92 -4.85
C TRP A 58 6.07 -11.08 -5.80
N GLU A 59 5.74 -12.30 -5.42
CA GLU A 59 5.91 -13.47 -6.29
C GLU A 59 4.92 -13.46 -7.47
N LEU A 60 3.67 -13.09 -7.22
CA LEU A 60 2.63 -13.04 -8.25
C LEU A 60 2.95 -12.09 -9.40
N ARG A 61 3.70 -11.01 -9.16
CA ARG A 61 4.08 -10.06 -10.22
C ARG A 61 4.94 -10.68 -11.33
N HIS A 62 5.64 -11.79 -11.06
CA HIS A 62 6.47 -12.46 -12.05
C HIS A 62 5.65 -13.34 -12.99
N THR A 63 4.43 -13.70 -12.61
CA THR A 63 3.55 -14.63 -13.33
C THR A 63 2.24 -14.00 -13.80
N HIS A 64 1.86 -12.86 -13.23
CA HIS A 64 0.62 -12.15 -13.50
C HIS A 64 0.90 -10.68 -13.82
N PRO A 65 0.00 -9.99 -14.55
CA PRO A 65 0.11 -8.55 -14.79
C PRO A 65 -0.18 -7.77 -13.50
N VAL A 66 0.84 -7.64 -12.65
CA VAL A 66 0.83 -6.87 -11.41
C VAL A 66 1.91 -5.79 -11.50
N LEU A 67 1.51 -4.54 -11.32
CA LEU A 67 2.44 -3.44 -11.06
C LEU A 67 2.64 -3.35 -9.55
N TYR A 68 3.85 -3.66 -9.08
CA TYR A 68 4.21 -3.61 -7.67
C TYR A 68 4.91 -2.29 -7.37
N LEU A 69 4.31 -1.44 -6.53
CA LEU A 69 4.81 -0.14 -6.14
C LEU A 69 5.14 -0.10 -4.64
N PHE A 70 5.97 0.86 -4.24
CA PHE A 70 6.25 1.18 -2.85
C PHE A 70 5.65 2.53 -2.50
N TYR A 71 4.99 2.62 -1.35
CA TYR A 71 4.45 3.87 -0.82
C TYR A 71 5.54 4.93 -0.65
N GLU A 72 6.74 4.51 -0.26
CA GLU A 72 7.90 5.36 -0.08
C GLU A 72 8.31 6.02 -1.42
N ASP A 73 8.36 5.26 -2.51
CA ASP A 73 8.62 5.79 -3.86
C ASP A 73 7.53 6.78 -4.30
N MET A 74 6.26 6.50 -3.96
CA MET A 74 5.15 7.40 -4.27
C MET A 74 5.25 8.73 -3.50
N LYS A 75 5.78 8.70 -2.28
CA LYS A 75 6.03 9.92 -1.49
C LYS A 75 7.26 10.67 -1.97
N GLU A 76 8.31 9.97 -2.39
CA GLU A 76 9.56 10.57 -2.86
C GLU A 76 9.39 11.22 -4.24
N ASN A 77 8.76 10.52 -5.18
CA ASN A 77 8.55 11.01 -6.53
C ASN A 77 7.19 10.56 -7.09
N PRO A 78 6.09 11.25 -6.71
CA PRO A 78 4.74 10.88 -7.15
C PRO A 78 4.59 10.91 -8.67
N LYS A 79 5.22 11.87 -9.36
CA LYS A 79 5.16 12.00 -10.82
C LYS A 79 5.68 10.74 -11.52
N ARG A 80 6.84 10.23 -11.08
CA ARG A 80 7.45 9.00 -11.60
C ARG A 80 6.55 7.79 -11.40
N GLU A 81 5.96 7.63 -10.22
CA GLU A 81 5.09 6.49 -9.93
C GLU A 81 3.74 6.57 -10.68
N ILE A 82 3.18 7.78 -10.87
CA ILE A 82 2.01 8.01 -11.73
C ILE A 82 2.30 7.61 -13.17
N GLN A 83 3.47 7.97 -13.70
CA GLN A 83 3.87 7.57 -15.06
C GLN A 83 3.96 6.05 -15.22
N LYS A 84 4.52 5.32 -14.23
CA LYS A 84 4.51 3.84 -14.22
C LYS A 84 3.10 3.28 -14.24
N ILE A 85 2.17 3.86 -13.48
CA ILE A 85 0.76 3.44 -13.48
C ILE A 85 0.13 3.65 -14.86
N LEU A 86 0.34 4.82 -15.48
CA LEU A 86 -0.17 5.14 -16.83
C LEU A 86 0.34 4.15 -17.88
N GLU A 87 1.64 3.89 -17.89
CA GLU A 87 2.26 2.89 -18.78
C GLU A 87 1.64 1.50 -18.54
N PHE A 88 1.54 1.08 -17.28
CA PHE A 88 1.00 -0.22 -16.93
C PHE A 88 -0.46 -0.39 -17.36
N VAL A 89 -1.32 0.63 -17.21
CA VAL A 89 -2.71 0.56 -17.67
C VAL A 89 -2.84 0.75 -19.19
N GLY A 90 -1.78 1.21 -19.87
CA GLY A 90 -1.76 1.46 -21.31
C GLY A 90 -2.41 2.79 -21.69
N ARG A 91 -2.23 3.82 -20.88
CA ARG A 91 -2.74 5.18 -21.12
C ARG A 91 -1.59 6.17 -21.22
N SER A 92 -1.82 7.23 -21.97
CA SER A 92 -0.96 8.42 -22.00
C SER A 92 -1.82 9.63 -21.69
N LEU A 93 -1.28 10.55 -20.90
CA LEU A 93 -1.93 11.80 -20.52
C LEU A 93 -1.02 12.98 -20.88
N PRO A 94 -1.59 14.16 -21.19
CA PRO A 94 -0.81 15.39 -21.29
C PRO A 94 -0.03 15.67 -20.00
N GLU A 95 1.15 16.27 -20.13
CA GLU A 95 2.02 16.58 -19.00
C GLU A 95 1.34 17.45 -17.95
N GLU A 96 0.57 18.46 -18.38
CA GLU A 96 -0.24 19.32 -17.53
C GLU A 96 -1.21 18.51 -16.64
N THR A 97 -1.89 17.51 -17.23
CA THR A 97 -2.79 16.64 -16.47
C THR A 97 -2.04 15.77 -15.46
N VAL A 98 -0.83 15.32 -15.80
CA VAL A 98 0.01 14.57 -14.85
C VAL A 98 0.43 15.47 -13.68
N GLU A 99 0.78 16.72 -13.95
CA GLU A 99 1.12 17.71 -12.93
C GLU A 99 -0.06 18.05 -12.03
N ASP A 100 -1.26 18.19 -12.60
CA ASP A 100 -2.49 18.36 -11.83
C ASP A 100 -2.71 17.18 -10.87
N ILE A 101 -2.54 15.94 -11.33
CA ILE A 101 -2.69 14.76 -10.46
C ILE A 101 -1.65 14.78 -9.33
N VAL A 102 -0.40 15.15 -9.64
CA VAL A 102 0.67 15.27 -8.63
C VAL A 102 0.31 16.31 -7.57
N GLN A 103 -0.25 17.46 -7.95
CA GLN A 103 -0.64 18.51 -7.00
C GLN A 103 -1.78 18.10 -6.06
N HIS A 104 -2.63 17.16 -6.50
CA HIS A 104 -3.79 16.69 -5.72
C HIS A 104 -3.51 15.42 -4.90
N THR A 105 -2.26 14.95 -4.84
CA THR A 105 -1.84 13.73 -4.12
C THR A 105 -0.86 14.05 -2.99
#